data_AF-A0A1I3XGY3-F1
#
_entry.id   AF-A0A1I3XGY3-F1
#
_cell.length_a   1.000
_cell.length_b   1.000
_cell.length_c   1.000
_cell.angle_alpha   90.00
_cell.angle_beta   90.00
_cell.angle_gamma   90.00
#
_symmetry.space_group_name_H-M   'P 1'
#
loop_
_entity.id
_entity.type
_entity.pdbx_description
1 polymer ?
#
loop_
_entity_poly.entity_id
_entity_poly.type
_entity_poly.pdbx_seq_one_letter_code
_entity_poly.pdbx_strand_id
1 'polypeptide(L)' 'MIGFDPEAIRELLSIPDQYVPALMITIGKEDISSQRVRGYRKPVGEFVSYNQFTVK' A
#
# COMPACT_ATOMS: atom_id res chain seq x y z
N MET A 1 0.34 -5.90 -1.42
CA MET A 1 1.09 -6.28 -0.20
C MET A 1 2.26 -5.30 -0.08
N ILE A 2 2.42 -4.59 1.04
CA ILE A 2 3.55 -3.65 1.26
C ILE A 2 4.59 -4.18 2.26
N GLY A 3 4.35 -5.37 2.83
CA GLY A 3 5.29 -6.06 3.72
C GLY A 3 5.98 -7.20 2.98
N PHE A 4 6.88 -6.86 2.08
CA PHE A 4 7.79 -7.80 1.42
C PHE A 4 9.22 -7.25 1.49
N ASP A 5 10.22 -8.11 1.34
CA ASP A 5 11.62 -7.70 1.27
C ASP A 5 11.94 -7.24 -0.18
N PRO A 6 12.19 -5.94 -0.40
CA PRO A 6 12.47 -5.43 -1.74
C PRO A 6 13.79 -5.94 -2.32
N GLU A 7 14.80 -6.21 -1.50
CA GLU A 7 16.10 -6.69 -1.98
C GLU A 7 16.01 -8.16 -2.42
N ALA A 8 15.32 -8.99 -1.63
CA ALA A 8 15.04 -10.38 -2.02
C ALA A 8 14.27 -10.47 -3.34
N ILE A 9 13.32 -9.57 -3.59
CA ILE A 9 12.58 -9.51 -4.87
C ILE A 9 13.47 -9.04 -6.02
N ARG A 10 14.35 -8.06 -5.78
CA ARG A 10 15.31 -7.60 -6.79
C ARG A 10 16.24 -8.72 -7.23
N GLU A 11 16.79 -9.48 -6.28
CA GLU A 11 17.65 -10.63 -6.56
C GLU A 11 16.88 -11.73 -7.31
N LEU A 12 15.71 -12.12 -6.80
CA LEU A 12 14.89 -13.21 -7.36
C LEU A 12 14.49 -12.95 -8.82
N LEU A 13 14.19 -11.71 -9.16
CA LEU A 13 13.71 -11.31 -10.49
C LEU A 13 14.79 -10.65 -11.35
N SER A 14 16.04 -10.60 -10.88
CA SER A 14 17.16 -9.96 -11.57
C SER A 14 16.87 -8.51 -11.98
N ILE A 15 16.30 -7.73 -11.07
CA ILE A 15 15.87 -6.34 -11.34
C ILE A 15 17.09 -5.41 -11.38
N PRO A 16 17.28 -4.62 -12.44
CA PRO A 16 18.37 -3.63 -12.52
C PRO A 16 18.30 -2.56 -11.42
N ASP A 17 19.47 -2.05 -11.01
CA ASP A 17 19.62 -1.13 -9.87
C ASP A 17 18.85 0.19 -9.98
N GLN A 18 18.53 0.62 -11.20
CA GLN A 18 17.74 1.82 -11.45
C GLN A 18 16.23 1.64 -11.17
N TYR A 19 15.78 0.42 -10.87
CA TYR A 19 14.38 0.12 -10.61
C TYR A 19 14.16 -0.33 -9.16
N VAL A 20 13.06 0.13 -8.58
CA VAL A 20 12.65 -0.21 -7.22
C VAL A 20 11.29 -0.90 -7.26
N PRO A 21 11.12 -2.08 -6.62
CA PRO A 21 9.82 -2.70 -6.45
C PRO A 21 8.89 -1.79 -5.62
N ALA A 22 7.91 -1.15 -6.26
CA ALA A 22 7.02 -0.21 -5.58
C ALA A 22 5.80 -0.91 -4.92
N LEU A 23 5.32 -1.99 -5.53
CA LEU A 23 4.11 -2.67 -5.09
C LEU A 23 4.10 -4.12 -5.56
N MET A 24 3.74 -5.03 -4.66
CA MET A 24 3.38 -6.40 -5.01
C MET A 24 1.85 -6.54 -5.06
N ILE A 25 1.33 -6.95 -6.21
CA ILE A 25 -0.10 -7.20 -6.44
C ILE A 25 -0.35 -8.70 -6.40
N THR A 26 -1.00 -9.17 -5.33
CA THR A 26 -1.44 -10.55 -5.18
C THR A 26 -2.83 -10.70 -5.80
N ILE A 27 -2.98 -11.62 -6.75
CA ILE A 27 -4.24 -11.88 -7.45
C ILE A 27 -4.62 -13.35 -7.24
N GLY A 28 -5.90 -13.61 -6.98
CA GLY A 28 -6.44 -14.94 -6.75
C GLY A 28 -7.95 -14.90 -6.52
N LYS A 29 -8.58 -16.07 -6.36
CA LYS A 29 -10.00 -16.18 -6.02
C LYS A 29 -10.21 -15.73 -4.56
N GLU A 30 -11.19 -14.86 -4.33
CA GLU A 30 -11.55 -14.39 -2.99
C GLU A 30 -12.12 -15.54 -2.14
N ASP A 31 -11.76 -15.55 -0.86
CA ASP A 31 -12.41 -16.36 0.17
C ASP A 31 -13.55 -15.57 0.84
N ILE A 32 -14.79 -16.01 0.62
CA ILE A 32 -15.99 -15.37 1.14
C ILE A 32 -16.35 -15.81 2.57
N SER A 33 -15.64 -16.80 3.14
CA SER A 33 -15.96 -17.38 4.44
C SER A 33 -15.52 -16.50 5.63
N SER A 34 -14.58 -15.58 5.42
CA SER A 34 -13.97 -14.76 6.47
C SER A 34 -13.77 -13.31 6.05
N GLN A 35 -14.85 -12.62 5.67
CA GLN A 35 -14.77 -11.20 5.37
C GLN A 35 -14.48 -10.39 6.63
N ARG A 36 -13.33 -9.71 6.65
CA ARG A 36 -13.00 -8.73 7.67
C ARG A 36 -13.51 -7.35 7.25
N VAL A 37 -14.20 -6.68 8.16
CA VAL A 37 -14.60 -5.28 7.95
C VAL A 37 -13.34 -4.44 7.76
N ARG A 38 -13.30 -3.60 6.72
CA ARG A 38 -12.17 -2.67 6.54
C ARG A 38 -12.14 -1.72 7.73
N GLY A 39 -10.94 -1.43 8.23
CA GLY A 39 -10.76 -0.53 9.37
C GLY A 39 -11.34 0.87 9.15
N TYR A 40 -11.43 1.64 10.23
CA TYR A 40 -11.87 3.03 10.22
C TYR A 40 -11.17 3.88 9.14
N ARG A 41 -11.87 4.90 8.64
CA ARG A 41 -11.32 5.93 7.75
C ARG A 41 -11.41 7.26 8.47
N LYS A 42 -10.27 7.94 8.59
CA LYS A 42 -10.20 9.29 9.15
C LYS A 42 -11.11 10.25 8.39
N PRO A 43 -11.77 11.22 9.05
CA PRO A 43 -12.66 12.17 8.40
C PRO A 43 -11.88 13.09 7.47
N VAL A 44 -12.51 13.53 6.39
CA VAL A 44 -11.88 14.41 5.38
C VAL A 44 -11.32 15.70 5.99
N GLY A 45 -12.02 16.27 6.98
CA GLY A 45 -11.61 17.47 7.70
C GLY A 45 -10.38 17.30 8.62
N GLU A 46 -9.76 16.12 8.69
CA GLU A 46 -8.43 15.94 9.28
C GLU A 46 -7.30 16.29 8.29
N PHE A 47 -7.53 16.23 6.99
CA PHE A 47 -6.45 16.36 5.98
C PHE A 47 -6.72 17.46 4.94
N VAL A 48 -7.97 17.89 4.78
CA VAL A 48 -8.34 18.94 3.83
C VAL A 48 -8.38 20.28 4.54
N SER A 49 -7.60 21.23 4.03
CA SER A 49 -7.59 22.62 4.46
C SER A 49 -7.84 23.52 3.23
N TYR A 50 -8.61 24.59 3.41
CA TYR A 50 -8.89 25.55 2.34
C TYR A 50 -7.96 26.75 2.48
N ASN A 51 -7.33 27.16 1.38
CA ASN A 51 -6.49 28.37 1.27
C ASN A 51 -5.24 28.43 2.17
N GLN A 52 -5.00 27.41 3.00
CA GLN A 52 -3.80 27.28 3.83
C GLN A 52 -3.51 25.81 4.09
N PHE A 53 -2.26 25.47 4.41
CA PHE A 53 -1.91 24.16 4.94
C PHE A 53 -1.99 24.21 6.47
N THR A 54 -2.95 23.50 7.06
CA THR A 54 -3.07 23.39 8.52
C THR A 54 -2.76 21.95 8.92
N VAL A 55 -1.69 21.76 9.69
CA VAL A 55 -1.45 20.51 10.42
C VAL A 55 -2.23 20.63 11.73
N LYS A 56 -3.20 19.73 11.95
CA LYS A 56 -3.82 19.56 13.27
C LYS A 56 -2.90 18.77 14.18
#